data_AF-A0A4Q3RJ38-F1
#
_entry.id   AF-A0A4Q3RJ38-F1
#
_cell.length_a   1.000
_cell.length_b   1.000
_cell.length_c   1.000
_cell.angle_alpha   90.00
_cell.angle_beta   90.00
_cell.angle_gamma   90.00
#
_symmetry.space_group_name_H-M   'P 1'
#
loop_
_entity.id
_entity.type
_entity.pdbx_description
1 polymer ?
#
loop_
_entity_poly.entity_id
_entity_poly.type
_entity_poly.pdbx_seq_one_letter_code
_entity_poly.pdbx_strand_id
1 'polypeptide(L)'
;MEPTMPTQTKPVLLLFDVYETLLDMEFFEKKVNTLLNSKRGYLYWFEMFMEYCFLSNSLQQYYPFTEIAKATLQMAGRALGETVSDEKAQEAIELFDDLALKEGMT
;
A
#
# COMPACT_ATOMS: atom_id res chain seq x y z
N MET A 1 48.00 27.67 3.04
CA MET A 1 47.36 26.37 2.82
C MET A 1 46.05 26.64 2.12
N GLU A 2 45.91 26.17 0.88
CA GLU A 2 44.64 26.25 0.15
C GLU A 2 43.62 25.27 0.76
N PRO A 3 42.34 25.65 0.90
CA PRO A 3 41.30 24.76 1.38
C PRO A 3 40.99 23.73 0.29
N THR A 4 41.22 22.44 0.58
CA THR A 4 40.79 21.34 -0.27
C THR A 4 39.26 21.27 -0.30
N MET A 5 38.68 21.43 -1.49
CA MET A 5 37.24 21.28 -1.75
C MET A 5 36.74 19.89 -1.30
N PRO A 6 35.52 19.78 -0.74
CA PRO A 6 34.98 18.48 -0.36
C PRO A 6 34.77 17.60 -1.60
N THR A 7 35.34 16.40 -1.58
CA THR A 7 35.15 15.36 -2.60
C THR A 7 33.66 15.05 -2.68
N GLN A 8 33.01 15.41 -3.79
CA GLN A 8 31.58 15.15 -4.00
C GLN A 8 31.34 13.64 -4.01
N THR A 9 30.83 13.09 -2.91
CA THR A 9 30.53 11.66 -2.78
C THR A 9 29.26 11.36 -3.58
N LYS A 10 29.40 10.57 -4.65
CA LYS A 10 28.24 10.13 -5.44
C LYS A 10 27.42 9.10 -4.65
N PRO A 11 26.08 9.07 -4.78
CA PRO A 11 25.26 8.02 -4.21
C PRO A 11 25.66 6.65 -4.77
N VAL A 12 25.81 5.66 -3.89
CA VAL A 12 26.19 4.28 -4.26
C VAL A 12 25.03 3.29 -4.14
N LEU A 13 23.92 3.70 -3.52
CA LEU A 13 22.74 2.88 -3.29
C LEU A 13 21.49 3.75 -3.44
N LEU A 14 20.49 3.20 -4.14
CA LEU A 14 19.15 3.74 -4.22
C LEU A 14 18.20 2.67 -3.69
N LEU A 15 17.39 3.03 -2.70
CA LEU A 15 16.34 2.19 -2.15
C LEU A 15 15.01 2.76 -2.61
N PHE A 16 14.17 1.89 -3.17
CA PHE A 16 12.84 2.26 -3.64
C PHE A 16 11.83 1.54 -2.78
N ASP A 17 10.75 2.26 -2.46
CA ASP A 17 9.53 1.61 -2.04
C ASP A 17 8.93 0.84 -3.22
N VAL A 18 8.12 -0.18 -2.94
CA VAL A 18 7.58 -1.09 -3.96
C VAL A 18 6.19 -0.63 -4.37
N TYR A 19 5.24 -0.62 -3.43
CA TYR A 19 3.85 -0.27 -3.69
C TYR A 19 3.72 1.20 -4.04
N GLU A 20 2.86 1.51 -5.03
CA GLU A 20 2.68 2.84 -5.63
C GLU A 20 3.92 3.48 -6.27
N THR A 21 5.14 3.13 -5.87
CA THR A 21 6.37 3.70 -6.43
C THR A 21 6.81 2.93 -7.67
N LEU A 22 7.04 1.62 -7.53
CA LEU A 22 7.46 0.76 -8.65
C LEU A 22 6.29 0.06 -9.33
N LEU A 23 5.30 -0.38 -8.54
CA LEU A 23 4.14 -1.13 -9.02
C LEU A 23 2.98 -0.20 -9.40
N ASP A 24 2.30 -0.54 -10.49
CA ASP A 24 1.10 0.14 -10.95
C ASP A 24 -0.12 -0.38 -10.18
N MET A 25 -0.74 0.52 -9.41
CA MET A 25 -1.88 0.21 -8.56
C MET A 25 -3.22 0.45 -9.27
N GLU A 26 -3.27 1.05 -10.47
CA GLU A 26 -4.52 1.56 -11.06
C GLU A 26 -5.62 0.50 -11.15
N PHE A 27 -5.27 -0.73 -11.55
CA PHE A 27 -6.22 -1.83 -11.61
C PHE A 27 -6.78 -2.19 -10.23
N PHE A 28 -5.90 -2.28 -9.24
CA PHE A 28 -6.26 -2.59 -7.86
C PHE A 28 -7.12 -1.48 -7.24
N GLU A 29 -6.76 -0.21 -7.45
CA GLU A 29 -7.54 0.95 -7.02
C GLU A 29 -8.99 0.89 -7.53
N LYS A 30 -9.17 0.61 -8.83
CA LYS A 30 -10.49 0.46 -9.45
C LYS A 30 -11.30 -0.67 -8.82
N LYS A 31 -10.68 -1.80 -8.54
CA LYS A 31 -11.36 -2.94 -7.89
C LYS A 31 -11.80 -2.60 -6.47
N VAL A 32 -10.93 -1.97 -5.67
CA VAL A 32 -11.27 -1.57 -4.29
C VAL A 32 -12.35 -0.50 -4.27
N ASN A 33 -12.28 0.51 -5.14
CA ASN A 33 -13.33 1.52 -5.29
C ASN A 33 -14.69 0.91 -5.64
N THR A 34 -14.70 -0.10 -6.52
CA THR A 34 -15.91 -0.83 -6.90
C THR A 34 -16.45 -1.66 -5.73
N LEU A 35 -15.57 -2.40 -5.05
CA LEU A 35 -15.93 -3.25 -3.90
C LEU A 35 -16.52 -2.44 -2.74
N LEU A 36 -16.01 -1.23 -2.54
CA LEU A 36 -16.46 -0.31 -1.49
C LEU A 36 -17.52 0.68 -1.96
N ASN A 37 -18.03 0.53 -3.19
CA ASN A 37 -19.05 1.39 -3.78
C ASN A 37 -18.77 2.90 -3.62
N SER A 38 -17.51 3.29 -3.75
CA SER A 38 -17.05 4.64 -3.46
C SER A 38 -15.89 5.03 -4.37
N LYS A 39 -15.97 6.22 -4.98
CA LYS A 39 -14.89 6.79 -5.80
C LYS A 39 -13.61 7.07 -5.02
N ARG A 40 -13.70 7.12 -3.69
CA ARG A 40 -12.58 7.35 -2.76
C ARG A 40 -12.36 6.15 -1.85
N GLY A 41 -12.98 5.01 -2.15
CA GLY A 41 -12.91 3.82 -1.31
C GLY A 41 -11.48 3.33 -1.12
N TYR A 42 -10.70 3.27 -2.19
CA TYR A 42 -9.29 2.89 -2.16
C TYR A 42 -8.49 3.80 -1.23
N LEU A 43 -8.54 5.13 -1.43
CA LEU A 43 -7.79 6.07 -0.60
C LEU A 43 -8.15 5.94 0.88
N TYR A 44 -9.46 5.86 1.17
CA TYR A 44 -9.94 5.72 2.54
C TYR A 44 -9.47 4.42 3.21
N TRP A 45 -9.53 3.30 2.48
CA TRP A 45 -9.02 2.02 2.96
C TRP A 45 -7.49 2.04 3.10
N PHE A 46 -6.75 2.61 2.14
CA PHE A 46 -5.30 2.62 2.15
C PHE A 46 -4.74 3.46 3.30
N GLU A 47 -5.33 4.62 3.59
CA GLU A 47 -5.01 5.43 4.77
C GLU A 47 -5.21 4.63 6.06
N MET A 48 -6.40 4.02 6.22
CA MET A 48 -6.72 3.17 7.36
C MET A 48 -5.79 1.96 7.49
N PHE A 49 -5.44 1.34 6.37
CA PHE A 49 -4.51 0.22 6.31
C PHE A 49 -3.12 0.61 6.84
N MET A 50 -2.57 1.71 6.34
CA MET A 50 -1.26 2.20 6.75
C MET A 50 -1.25 2.64 8.22
N GLU A 51 -2.32 3.27 8.72
CA GLU A 51 -2.47 3.59 10.13
C GLU A 51 -2.36 2.36 11.03
N TYR A 52 -3.01 1.24 10.66
CA TYR A 52 -2.94 0.00 11.42
C TYR A 52 -1.58 -0.70 11.31
N CYS A 53 -0.89 -0.58 10.18
CA CYS A 53 0.51 -1.01 10.06
C CYS A 53 1.42 -0.25 11.04
N PHE A 54 1.27 1.07 11.15
CA PHE A 54 2.07 1.87 12.09
C PHE A 54 1.69 1.64 13.55
N LEU A 55 0.39 1.47 13.83
CA LEU A 55 -0.10 1.19 15.18
C LEU A 55 0.45 -0.15 15.69
N SER A 56 0.39 -1.20 14.88
CA SER A 56 0.89 -2.54 15.24
C SER A 56 2.38 -2.48 15.60
N ASN A 57 3.18 -1.80 14.78
CA ASN A 57 4.60 -1.56 15.06
C ASN A 57 4.83 -0.77 16.35
N SER A 58 4.04 0.28 16.59
CA SER A 58 4.14 1.12 17.81
C SER A 58 3.79 0.35 19.08
N LEU A 59 2.92 -0.66 18.97
CA LEU A 59 2.55 -1.58 20.05
C LEU A 59 3.48 -2.80 20.16
N GLN A 60 4.53 -2.90 19.34
CA GLN A 60 5.41 -4.07 19.25
C GLN A 60 4.66 -5.37 18.94
N GLN A 61 3.58 -5.27 18.17
CA GLN A 61 2.79 -6.40 17.69
C GLN A 61 3.04 -6.58 16.20
N TYR A 62 3.36 -7.82 15.80
CA TYR A 62 3.56 -8.17 14.40
C TYR A 62 2.35 -8.91 13.86
N TYR A 63 1.86 -8.43 12.72
CA TYR A 63 0.90 -9.12 11.88
C TYR A 63 1.41 -9.06 10.43
N PRO A 64 1.18 -10.10 9.61
CA PRO A 64 1.44 -10.05 8.18
C PRO A 64 0.74 -8.86 7.51
N PHE A 65 1.42 -8.21 6.57
CA PHE A 65 0.91 -7.04 5.84
C PHE A 65 -0.46 -7.32 5.20
N THR A 66 -0.62 -8.50 4.58
CA THR A 66 -1.86 -8.94 3.94
C THR A 66 -3.01 -9.19 4.93
N GLU A 67 -2.71 -9.59 6.17
CA GLU A 67 -3.72 -9.80 7.21
C GLU A 67 -4.32 -8.44 7.66
N ILE A 68 -3.45 -7.45 7.88
CA ILE A 68 -3.88 -6.08 8.21
C ILE A 68 -4.66 -5.48 7.02
N ALA A 69 -4.17 -5.67 5.79
CA ALA A 69 -4.82 -5.19 4.57
C ALA A 69 -6.26 -5.74 4.44
N LYS A 70 -6.44 -7.05 4.67
CA LYS A 70 -7.74 -7.72 4.62
C LYS A 70 -8.69 -7.22 5.71
N ALA A 71 -8.23 -7.18 6.96
CA ALA A 71 -9.05 -6.76 8.10
C ALA A 71 -9.51 -5.30 7.97
N THR A 72 -8.61 -4.42 7.53
CA THR A 72 -8.93 -3.00 7.30
C THR A 72 -9.82 -2.80 6.09
N LEU A 73 -9.77 -3.66 5.06
CA LEU A 73 -10.71 -3.60 3.93
C LEU A 73 -12.15 -3.89 4.34
N GLN A 74 -12.35 -4.91 5.18
CA GLN A 74 -13.64 -5.20 5.76
C GLN A 74 -14.14 -4.05 6.66
N MET A 75 -13.24 -3.44 7.43
CA MET A 75 -13.56 -2.30 8.28
C MET A 75 -13.93 -1.06 7.46
N ALA A 76 -13.20 -0.79 6.38
CA ALA A 76 -13.50 0.29 5.45
C ALA A 76 -14.87 0.09 4.79
N GLY A 77 -15.19 -1.14 4.38
CA GLY A 77 -16.52 -1.50 3.89
C GLY A 77 -17.61 -1.14 4.89
N ARG A 78 -17.49 -1.62 6.13
CA ARG A 78 -18.47 -1.32 7.20
C ARG A 78 -18.63 0.18 7.42
N ALA A 79 -17.54 0.95 7.41
CA ALA A 79 -17.57 2.39 7.59
C ALA A 79 -18.26 3.13 6.43
N LEU A 80 -18.20 2.57 5.22
CA LEU A 80 -18.85 3.11 4.01
C LEU A 80 -20.27 2.54 3.77
N GLY A 81 -20.77 1.69 4.67
CA GLY A 81 -22.10 1.07 4.54
C GLY A 81 -22.14 -0.18 3.66
N GLU A 82 -20.97 -0.72 3.28
CA GLU A 82 -20.83 -1.93 2.47
C GLU A 82 -20.45 -3.14 3.31
N THR A 83 -20.87 -4.34 2.88
CA THR A 83 -20.46 -5.60 3.50
C THR A 83 -19.46 -6.31 2.60
N VAL A 84 -18.19 -6.32 3.03
CA VAL A 84 -17.12 -7.07 2.38
C VAL A 84 -16.93 -8.38 3.13
N SER A 85 -17.20 -9.52 2.48
CA SER A 85 -16.98 -10.84 3.07
C SER A 85 -15.49 -11.16 3.16
N ASP A 86 -15.11 -12.18 3.95
CA ASP A 86 -13.70 -12.58 4.05
C ASP A 86 -13.14 -13.05 2.71
N GLU A 87 -13.96 -13.76 1.94
CA GLU A 87 -13.61 -14.26 0.60
C GLU A 87 -13.35 -13.09 -0.35
N LYS A 88 -14.25 -12.10 -0.41
CA LYS A 88 -14.06 -10.92 -1.27
C LYS A 88 -12.84 -10.09 -0.87
N ALA A 89 -12.58 -9.98 0.43
CA ALA A 89 -11.42 -9.26 0.92
C ALA A 89 -10.13 -10.01 0.54
N GLN A 90 -10.11 -11.33 0.72
CA GLN A 90 -9.00 -12.19 0.32
C GLN A 90 -8.73 -12.10 -1.20
N GLU A 91 -9.75 -12.25 -2.04
CA GLU A 91 -9.66 -12.11 -3.51
C GLU A 91 -9.21 -10.72 -3.98
N ALA A 92 -9.43 -9.68 -3.16
CA ALA A 92 -8.91 -8.36 -3.44
C ALA A 92 -7.41 -8.33 -3.17
N ILE A 93 -6.97 -8.75 -1.98
CA ILE A 93 -5.56 -8.68 -1.55
C ILE A 93 -4.64 -9.60 -2.37
N GLU A 94 -5.11 -10.75 -2.83
CA GLU A 94 -4.34 -11.67 -3.70
C GLU A 94 -3.87 -11.01 -5.01
N LEU A 95 -4.51 -9.93 -5.46
CA LEU A 95 -4.06 -9.19 -6.64
C LEU A 95 -2.70 -8.50 -6.46
N PHE A 96 -2.17 -8.38 -5.25
CA PHE A 96 -0.83 -7.84 -5.03
C PHE A 96 0.24 -8.62 -5.79
N ASP A 97 0.03 -9.93 -5.98
CA ASP A 97 0.99 -10.80 -6.67
C ASP A 97 1.00 -10.57 -8.19
N ASP A 98 -0.04 -9.93 -8.73
CA ASP A 98 -0.26 -9.73 -10.17
C ASP A 98 -0.01 -8.28 -10.65
N LEU A 99 0.48 -7.40 -9.77
CA LEU A 99 0.70 -5.99 -10.11
C LEU A 99 1.85 -5.83 -11.11
N ALA A 100 1.60 -5.08 -12.18
CA ALA A 100 2.61 -4.74 -13.18
C ALA A 100 3.55 -3.63 -12.68
N LEU A 101 4.74 -3.52 -13.29
CA LEU A 101 5.60 -2.35 -13.12
C LEU A 101 4.97 -1.12 -13.79
N LYS A 102 5.15 0.07 -13.18
CA LYS A 102 4.77 1.33 -13.79
C LYS A 102 5.54 1.59 -15.09
N GLU A 103 4.88 2.28 -16.02
CA GLU A 103 5.51 2.71 -17.26
C GLU A 103 6.77 3.55 -16.95
N GLY A 104 7.89 3.23 -17.62
CA GLY A 104 9.19 3.87 -17.39
C GLY A 104 10.05 3.23 -16.28
N MET A 105 9.56 2.17 -15.61
CA MET A 105 10.34 1.38 -14.65
C MET A 105 10.95 0.10 -15.27
N THR A 106 10.68 -0.17 -16.56
CA THR A 106 11.24 -1.29 -17.35
C THR A 106 12.49 -0.90 -18.12
#